data_AF-A0A0V0HA86-F1
#
_entry.id   AF-A0A0V0HA86-F1
#
_cell.length_a   1.000
_cell.length_b   1.000
_cell.length_c   1.000
_cell.angle_alpha   90.00
_cell.angle_beta   90.00
_cell.angle_gamma   90.00
#
_symmetry.space_group_name_H-M   'P 1'
#
loop_
_entity.id
_entity.type
_entity.pdbx_description
1 polymer ?
#
loop_
_entity_poly.entity_id
_entity_poly.type
_entity_poly.pdbx_seq_one_letter_code
_entity_poly.pdbx_strand_id
1 'polypeptide(L)'
;MLLHKVTEEDNKLGIGKSFPGLTKPALNNVDLYAAEKELYLGSKCQVDDNPNPWQFWMIMLKSGNMDTHAGKCPKNGHKIGPFDPPSEFPCFGKGCMNQPLIYHNYTTLQGTTLKGSFYGTWDLNAGSSRDSANMNTSFYSVTWQKELGKGSWIFHHVIRTSTKYPWLMLYLRSDATSGFSGGYHYQTRGMSKIIPESPNFKVRFTLNVIQGGGPHSQFYLMDMGSCWKNNGKPCDGNVTSDVTR
;
A
#
# COMPACT_ATOMS: atom_id res chain seq x y z
N MET A 1 17.28 22.77 3.42
CA MET A 1 15.83 22.90 3.70
C MET A 1 15.13 21.67 3.16
N LEU A 2 14.23 21.03 3.93
CA LEU A 2 13.43 19.90 3.47
C LEU A 2 12.32 20.39 2.55
N LEU A 3 12.17 19.78 1.37
CA LEU A 3 11.15 20.15 0.38
C LEU A 3 10.15 19.00 0.21
N HIS A 4 8.88 19.27 0.51
CA HIS A 4 7.78 18.36 0.20
C HIS A 4 7.30 18.61 -1.23
N LYS A 5 7.38 17.59 -2.09
CA LYS A 5 7.01 17.72 -3.51
C LYS A 5 5.51 17.67 -3.74
N VAL A 6 4.78 16.92 -2.92
CA VAL A 6 3.32 16.82 -2.94
C VAL A 6 2.76 17.80 -1.90
N THR A 7 1.89 18.70 -2.35
CA THR A 7 1.25 19.70 -1.49
C THR A 7 -0.10 19.23 -0.96
N GLU A 8 -0.67 19.98 -0.02
CA GLU A 8 -2.02 19.73 0.47
C GLU A 8 -3.08 19.92 -0.63
N GLU A 9 -2.83 20.78 -1.61
CA GLU A 9 -3.71 20.96 -2.77
C GLU A 9 -3.67 19.73 -3.68
N ASP A 10 -2.48 19.17 -3.93
CA ASP A 10 -2.32 17.93 -4.68
C ASP A 10 -3.08 16.77 -4.00
N ASN A 11 -2.99 16.67 -2.66
CA ASN A 11 -3.72 15.66 -1.89
C ASN A 11 -5.24 15.81 -2.07
N LYS A 12 -5.74 17.05 -2.08
CA LYS A 12 -7.17 17.42 -2.23
C LYS A 12 -7.71 17.36 -3.67
N LEU A 13 -6.88 16.98 -4.66
CA LEU A 13 -7.36 16.70 -6.02
C LEU A 13 -8.38 15.56 -6.01
N GLY A 14 -9.44 15.72 -6.79
CA GLY A 14 -10.54 14.78 -6.92
C GLY A 14 -11.33 15.10 -8.19
N ILE A 15 -12.22 14.19 -8.60
CA ILE A 15 -13.00 14.33 -9.83
C ILE A 15 -13.60 15.74 -10.00
N GLY A 16 -13.54 16.28 -11.22
CA GLY A 16 -13.93 17.66 -11.52
C GLY A 16 -12.83 18.71 -11.30
N LYS A 17 -11.72 18.40 -10.62
CA LYS A 17 -10.56 19.31 -10.49
C LYS A 17 -9.47 18.97 -11.49
N SER A 18 -9.09 19.94 -12.31
CA SER A 18 -8.00 19.77 -13.28
C SER A 18 -6.61 19.82 -12.61
N PHE A 19 -5.64 19.11 -13.20
CA PHE A 19 -4.21 19.22 -12.87
C PHE A 19 -3.37 19.06 -14.16
N PRO A 20 -2.08 19.48 -14.15
CA PRO A 20 -1.23 19.40 -15.34
C PRO A 20 -1.14 17.97 -15.89
N GLY A 21 -1.49 17.80 -17.17
CA GLY A 21 -1.44 16.50 -17.85
C GLY A 21 -2.73 15.66 -17.74
N LEU A 22 -3.75 16.10 -17.00
CA LEU A 22 -5.05 15.42 -16.93
C LEU A 22 -5.76 15.45 -18.30
N THR A 23 -6.25 14.30 -18.74
CA THR A 23 -7.03 14.18 -19.97
C THR A 23 -8.47 14.69 -19.78
N LYS A 24 -9.08 15.23 -20.84
CA LYS A 24 -10.47 15.71 -20.80
C LYS A 24 -11.46 14.63 -20.35
N PRO A 25 -11.38 13.37 -20.80
CA PRO A 25 -12.27 12.30 -20.33
C PRO A 25 -12.11 12.00 -18.84
N ALA A 26 -10.87 12.05 -18.32
CA ALA A 26 -10.59 11.77 -16.91
C ALA A 26 -11.23 12.81 -15.97
N LEU A 27 -11.47 14.05 -16.42
CA LEU A 27 -12.11 15.08 -15.59
C LEU A 27 -13.46 14.63 -15.01
N ASN A 28 -14.20 13.80 -15.74
CA ASN A 28 -15.54 13.32 -15.38
C ASN A 28 -15.63 11.79 -15.23
N ASN A 29 -14.49 11.08 -15.19
CA ASN A 29 -14.45 9.63 -15.03
C ASN A 29 -13.57 9.27 -13.83
N VAL A 30 -14.15 8.65 -12.80
CA VAL A 30 -13.47 8.34 -11.53
C VAL A 30 -12.26 7.41 -11.71
N ASP A 31 -12.38 6.41 -12.58
CA ASP A 31 -11.35 5.39 -12.77
C ASP A 31 -10.15 5.97 -13.51
N LEU A 32 -10.40 6.72 -14.59
CA LEU A 32 -9.36 7.43 -15.34
C LEU A 32 -8.70 8.51 -14.48
N TYR A 33 -9.49 9.26 -13.69
CA TYR A 33 -8.96 10.29 -12.80
C TYR A 33 -8.00 9.72 -11.76
N ALA A 34 -8.37 8.59 -11.14
CA ALA A 34 -7.54 7.95 -10.13
C ALA A 34 -6.19 7.51 -10.71
N ALA A 35 -6.22 6.85 -11.87
CA ALA A 35 -5.01 6.41 -12.58
C ALA A 35 -4.11 7.58 -12.97
N GLU A 36 -4.66 8.63 -13.59
CA GLU A 36 -3.88 9.79 -14.02
C GLU A 36 -3.36 10.62 -12.84
N LYS A 37 -4.12 10.71 -11.74
CA LYS A 37 -3.66 11.38 -10.51
C LYS A 37 -2.47 10.62 -9.92
N GLU A 38 -2.51 9.29 -9.88
CA GLU A 38 -1.37 8.49 -9.41
C GLU A 38 -0.11 8.77 -10.23
N LEU A 39 -0.21 8.79 -11.56
CA LEU A 39 0.90 9.11 -12.46
C LEU A 39 1.43 10.53 -12.25
N TYR A 40 0.53 11.50 -12.09
CA TYR A 40 0.90 12.89 -11.79
C TYR A 40 1.66 12.99 -10.46
N LEU A 41 1.15 12.41 -9.37
CA LEU A 41 1.84 12.41 -8.07
C LEU A 41 3.19 11.66 -8.13
N GLY A 42 3.23 10.55 -8.87
CA GLY A 42 4.45 9.83 -9.23
C GLY A 42 5.52 10.73 -9.84
N SER A 43 5.15 11.52 -10.84
CA SER A 43 6.07 12.41 -11.54
C SER A 43 6.68 13.50 -10.65
N LYS A 44 5.92 14.02 -9.67
CA LYS A 44 6.41 15.04 -8.73
C LYS A 44 7.47 14.52 -7.77
N CYS A 45 7.36 13.24 -7.41
CA CYS A 45 8.25 12.56 -6.47
C CYS A 45 9.40 11.81 -7.14
N GLN A 46 9.51 11.88 -8.47
CA GLN A 46 10.60 11.22 -9.18
C GLN A 46 11.95 11.81 -8.77
N VAL A 47 12.84 10.91 -8.36
CA VAL A 47 14.26 11.18 -8.16
C VAL A 47 14.97 10.92 -9.47
N ASP A 48 15.67 11.95 -9.94
CA ASP A 48 16.52 11.86 -11.12
C ASP A 48 17.77 11.04 -10.78
N ASP A 49 17.94 9.92 -11.49
CA ASP A 49 18.96 8.92 -11.23
C ASP A 49 19.24 8.20 -12.55
N ASN A 50 20.52 8.01 -12.89
CA ASN A 50 20.94 7.53 -14.20
C ASN A 50 21.53 6.11 -14.08
N PRO A 51 21.06 5.12 -14.88
CA PRO A 51 20.07 5.23 -15.96
C PRO A 51 18.60 5.09 -15.53
N ASN A 52 18.34 4.74 -14.26
CA ASN A 52 17.02 4.30 -13.82
C ASN A 52 16.45 5.24 -12.73
N PRO A 53 15.58 6.20 -13.11
CA PRO A 53 14.89 7.06 -12.15
C PRO A 53 13.91 6.25 -11.31
N TRP A 54 13.63 6.70 -10.10
CA TRP A 54 12.74 6.05 -9.14
C TRP A 54 11.86 7.06 -8.42
N GLN A 55 10.79 6.61 -7.77
CA GLN A 55 9.78 7.51 -7.19
C GLN A 55 9.69 7.37 -5.67
N PHE A 56 8.87 6.45 -5.16
CA PHE A 56 8.57 6.37 -3.73
C PHE A 56 8.26 4.96 -3.26
N TRP A 57 8.42 4.78 -1.95
CA TRP A 57 7.79 3.67 -1.23
C TRP A 57 6.30 3.95 -1.08
N MET A 58 5.50 2.90 -1.17
CA MET A 58 4.06 2.98 -0.95
C MET A 58 3.70 2.29 0.35
N ILE A 59 2.78 2.91 1.09
CA ILE A 59 2.02 2.20 2.11
C ILE A 59 0.71 1.76 1.46
N MET A 60 0.41 0.48 1.55
CA MET A 60 -0.85 -0.06 1.06
C MET A 60 -1.67 -0.52 2.24
N LEU A 61 -2.84 0.08 2.38
CA LEU A 61 -3.83 -0.26 3.38
C LEU A 61 -4.89 -1.10 2.69
N LYS A 62 -4.95 -2.39 3.02
CA LYS A 62 -6.03 -3.26 2.53
C LYS A 62 -6.85 -3.75 3.70
N SER A 63 -8.12 -3.95 3.43
CA SER A 63 -8.83 -5.04 4.08
C SER A 63 -9.44 -5.90 3.01
N GLY A 64 -9.57 -7.16 3.36
CA GLY A 64 -10.15 -8.14 2.48
C GLY A 64 -10.29 -9.41 3.27
N ASN A 65 -11.26 -10.22 2.88
CA ASN A 65 -11.32 -11.56 3.40
C ASN A 65 -10.02 -12.27 2.97
N MET A 66 -9.41 -12.98 3.92
CA MET A 66 -8.41 -14.00 3.61
C MET A 66 -9.00 -14.88 2.52
N ASP A 67 -8.25 -15.24 1.48
CA ASP A 67 -8.71 -16.28 0.56
C ASP A 67 -8.99 -17.51 1.43
N THR A 68 -10.27 -17.76 1.63
CA THR A 68 -10.72 -18.78 2.54
C THR A 68 -10.37 -20.15 1.95
N HIS A 69 -10.13 -20.23 0.64
CA HIS A 69 -9.59 -21.41 -0.03
C HIS A 69 -8.06 -21.53 0.02
N ALA A 70 -7.34 -20.44 0.29
CA ALA A 70 -5.90 -20.49 0.55
C ALA A 70 -5.67 -21.03 1.97
N GLY A 71 -5.26 -22.29 2.04
CA GLY A 71 -4.97 -22.96 3.32
C GLY A 71 -4.00 -22.14 4.18
N LYS A 72 -4.26 -22.10 5.50
CA LYS A 72 -3.28 -21.61 6.49
C LYS A 72 -1.96 -22.39 6.32
N CYS A 73 -0.82 -21.78 6.67
CA CYS A 73 0.47 -22.46 6.69
C CYS A 73 0.35 -23.85 7.34
N PRO A 74 0.80 -24.93 6.67
CA PRO A 74 0.65 -26.28 7.20
C PRO A 74 1.27 -26.40 8.60
N LYS A 75 0.49 -26.82 9.59
CA LYS A 75 1.06 -27.25 10.87
C LYS A 75 1.66 -28.63 10.65
N ASN A 76 3.00 -28.74 10.71
CA ASN A 76 3.72 -30.00 10.58
C ASN A 76 3.43 -30.75 9.26
N GLY A 77 3.31 -30.03 8.13
CA GLY A 77 3.11 -30.66 6.82
C GLY A 77 1.67 -31.10 6.51
N HIS A 78 0.72 -30.90 7.42
CA HIS A 78 -0.70 -31.16 7.16
C HIS A 78 -1.38 -29.93 6.53
N LYS A 79 -1.97 -30.12 5.34
CA LYS A 79 -2.76 -29.10 4.66
C LYS A 79 -3.97 -28.73 5.52
N ILE A 80 -4.16 -27.44 5.78
CA ILE A 80 -5.36 -26.90 6.43
C ILE A 80 -6.33 -26.52 5.30
N GLY A 81 -7.54 -27.07 5.33
CA GLY A 81 -8.53 -27.02 4.25
C GLY A 81 -9.12 -25.63 3.98
N PRO A 82 -9.91 -25.50 2.90
CA PRO A 82 -10.62 -24.27 2.57
C PRO A 82 -11.74 -24.00 3.60
N PHE A 83 -11.85 -22.76 4.05
CA PHE A 83 -13.08 -22.21 4.60
C PHE A 83 -13.91 -21.69 3.41
N ASP A 84 -15.23 -21.88 3.37
CA ASP A 84 -16.04 -21.33 2.28
C ASP A 84 -16.22 -19.82 2.50
N PRO A 85 -15.96 -18.95 1.50
CA PRO A 85 -16.24 -17.54 1.65
C PRO A 85 -17.76 -17.34 1.52
N PRO A 86 -18.38 -16.48 2.34
CA PRO A 86 -19.74 -16.03 2.04
C PRO A 86 -19.76 -15.35 0.67
N SER A 87 -20.87 -15.46 -0.07
CA SER A 87 -21.04 -15.02 -1.47
C SER A 87 -20.94 -13.50 -1.71
N GLU A 88 -20.54 -12.74 -0.71
CA GLU A 88 -20.63 -11.29 -0.66
C GLU A 88 -19.23 -10.69 -0.63
N PHE A 89 -18.75 -10.23 -1.78
CA PHE A 89 -17.60 -9.33 -1.84
C PHE A 89 -18.11 -7.92 -1.52
N PRO A 90 -17.69 -7.26 -0.43
CA PRO A 90 -18.22 -5.93 -0.11
C PRO A 90 -17.70 -4.90 -1.11
N CYS A 91 -18.63 -4.22 -1.79
CA CYS A 91 -18.43 -3.16 -2.78
C CYS A 91 -18.28 -1.77 -2.10
N PHE A 92 -18.54 -0.64 -2.75
CA PHE A 92 -18.67 0.67 -2.05
C PHE A 92 -20.13 0.88 -1.62
N GLY A 93 -20.40 1.17 -0.34
CA GLY A 93 -21.77 1.44 0.13
C GLY A 93 -22.07 1.03 1.58
N LYS A 94 -23.36 1.06 1.96
CA LYS A 94 -23.83 0.69 3.30
C LYS A 94 -23.62 -0.81 3.53
N GLY A 95 -22.86 -1.15 4.57
CA GLY A 95 -22.45 -2.53 4.88
C GLY A 95 -21.05 -2.87 4.38
N CYS A 96 -20.44 -2.00 3.56
CA CYS A 96 -19.12 -2.22 3.02
C CYS A 96 -18.00 -1.55 3.82
N MET A 97 -16.75 -1.86 3.46
CA MET A 97 -15.61 -1.29 4.13
C MET A 97 -15.47 0.21 3.82
N ASN A 98 -15.16 0.99 4.85
CA ASN A 98 -14.80 2.39 4.69
C ASN A 98 -13.41 2.52 4.08
N GLN A 99 -13.16 3.61 3.36
CA GLN A 99 -11.77 4.09 3.21
C GLN A 99 -11.26 4.53 4.59
N PRO A 100 -10.02 4.19 4.98
CA PRO A 100 -9.51 4.59 6.28
C PRO A 100 -9.34 6.11 6.35
N LEU A 101 -9.47 6.66 7.54
CA LEU A 101 -8.92 7.97 7.83
C LEU A 101 -7.40 7.90 7.71
N ILE A 102 -6.81 8.89 7.05
CA ILE A 102 -5.37 9.02 6.90
C ILE A 102 -4.94 10.37 7.45
N TYR A 103 -4.30 10.33 8.61
CA TYR A 103 -3.64 11.48 9.22
C TYR A 103 -2.16 11.43 8.85
N HIS A 104 -1.64 12.56 8.36
CA HIS A 104 -0.28 12.69 7.90
C HIS A 104 0.50 13.64 8.80
N ASN A 105 1.48 13.09 9.52
CA ASN A 105 2.54 13.90 10.11
C ASN A 105 3.65 14.03 9.06
N TYR A 106 3.68 15.19 8.41
CA TYR A 106 4.67 15.50 7.39
C TYR A 106 6.08 15.28 7.92
N THR A 107 6.95 14.74 7.05
CA THR A 107 8.36 14.53 7.40
C THR A 107 8.99 15.83 7.88
N THR A 108 9.70 15.80 8.99
CA THR A 108 10.49 16.91 9.51
C THR A 108 11.93 16.48 9.72
N LEU A 109 12.87 17.43 9.63
CA LEU A 109 14.26 17.18 10.00
C LEU A 109 14.43 17.48 11.49
N GLN A 110 14.70 16.45 12.29
CA GLN A 110 14.95 16.54 13.72
C GLN A 110 16.43 16.21 13.98
N GLY A 111 17.24 17.24 14.22
CA GLY A 111 18.70 17.09 14.23
C GLY A 111 19.22 16.63 12.86
N THR A 112 19.77 15.42 12.80
CA THR A 112 20.26 14.79 11.56
C THR A 112 19.31 13.74 10.99
N THR A 113 18.14 13.55 11.60
CA THR A 113 17.21 12.47 11.26
C THR A 113 15.91 13.02 10.67
N LEU A 114 15.54 12.56 9.48
CA LEU A 114 14.22 12.77 8.90
C LEU A 114 13.24 11.84 9.59
N LYS A 115 12.09 12.36 10.05
CA LYS A 115 11.02 11.57 10.67
C LYS A 115 9.65 12.02 10.19
N GLY A 116 8.75 11.09 9.92
CA GLY A 116 7.36 11.35 9.59
C GLY A 116 6.49 10.14 9.86
N SER A 117 5.18 10.29 9.70
CA SER A 117 4.26 9.17 9.90
C SER A 117 2.91 9.33 9.22
N PHE A 118 2.30 8.20 8.88
CA PHE A 118 0.86 8.07 8.67
C PHE A 118 0.23 7.31 9.83
N TYR A 119 -1.00 7.66 10.18
CA TYR A 119 -1.80 6.88 11.11
C TYR A 119 -3.29 7.10 10.87
N GLY A 120 -4.12 6.21 11.38
CA GLY A 120 -5.57 6.37 11.30
C GLY A 120 -6.35 5.12 11.63
N THR A 121 -7.59 5.09 11.16
CA THR A 121 -8.57 4.06 11.51
C THR A 121 -9.59 3.87 10.40
N TRP A 122 -10.16 2.67 10.28
CA TRP A 122 -11.30 2.38 9.42
C TRP A 122 -12.65 2.59 10.14
N ASP A 123 -12.61 2.75 11.46
CA ASP A 123 -13.78 3.01 12.30
C ASP A 123 -14.08 4.52 12.33
N LEU A 124 -14.70 5.03 11.25
CA LEU A 124 -14.97 6.45 11.05
C LEU A 124 -15.80 7.12 12.16
N ASN A 125 -16.64 6.33 12.85
CA ASN A 125 -17.52 6.80 13.92
C ASN A 125 -16.89 6.72 15.32
N ALA A 126 -15.62 6.33 15.43
CA ALA A 126 -14.93 6.22 16.72
C ALA A 126 -14.60 7.58 17.37
N GLY A 127 -15.44 8.59 17.16
CA GLY A 127 -15.20 9.99 17.53
C GLY A 127 -14.71 10.19 18.96
N SER A 128 -13.55 10.84 19.06
CA SER A 128 -13.19 11.98 19.93
C SER A 128 -13.63 12.02 21.40
N SER A 129 -14.00 10.91 22.02
CA SER A 129 -14.12 10.82 23.47
C SER A 129 -12.79 10.33 24.03
N ARG A 130 -12.15 11.15 24.87
CA ARG A 130 -11.00 10.74 25.69
C ARG A 130 -11.32 9.56 26.63
N ASP A 131 -12.59 9.15 26.69
CA ASP A 131 -13.12 8.06 27.52
C ASP A 131 -13.33 6.73 26.78
N SER A 132 -12.97 6.61 25.50
CA SER A 132 -13.03 5.31 24.81
C SER A 132 -11.64 4.71 24.63
N ALA A 133 -11.05 4.31 25.76
CA ALA A 133 -10.09 3.19 25.82
C ALA A 133 -10.75 1.84 25.45
N ASN A 134 -11.72 1.84 24.53
CA ASN A 134 -12.28 0.64 23.96
C ASN A 134 -11.22 0.07 23.01
N MET A 135 -10.61 -1.04 23.42
CA MET A 135 -9.63 -1.82 22.65
C MET A 135 -10.15 -2.32 21.27
N ASN A 136 -11.41 -2.01 20.92
CA ASN A 136 -12.10 -2.48 19.74
C ASN A 136 -12.19 -1.43 18.61
N THR A 137 -11.16 -0.60 18.48
CA THR A 137 -11.04 0.37 17.37
C THR A 137 -9.84 0.01 16.53
N SER A 138 -10.05 -0.14 15.22
CA SER A 138 -8.98 -0.40 14.27
C SER A 138 -7.99 0.75 14.30
N PHE A 139 -6.72 0.42 14.18
CA PHE A 139 -5.67 1.41 14.19
C PHE A 139 -4.55 0.94 13.28
N TYR A 140 -4.02 1.85 12.49
CA TYR A 140 -2.73 1.63 11.85
C TYR A 140 -1.83 2.83 12.10
N SER A 141 -0.53 2.56 12.12
CA SER A 141 0.49 3.60 12.04
C SER A 141 1.67 3.08 11.25
N VAL A 142 2.18 3.93 10.36
CA VAL A 142 3.46 3.75 9.70
C VAL A 142 4.31 4.94 10.06
N THR A 143 5.38 4.70 10.79
CA THR A 143 6.40 5.71 11.06
C THR A 143 7.63 5.40 10.22
N TRP A 144 8.30 6.43 9.72
CA TRP A 144 9.56 6.28 9.00
C TRP A 144 10.62 7.21 9.59
N GLN A 145 11.86 6.73 9.56
CA GLN A 145 13.01 7.55 9.88
C GLN A 145 14.21 7.24 8.98
N LYS A 146 15.02 8.27 8.72
CA LYS A 146 16.28 8.15 7.98
C LYS A 146 17.29 9.16 8.48
N GLU A 147 18.48 8.69 8.85
CA GLU A 147 19.61 9.57 9.13
C GLU A 147 20.19 10.10 7.81
N LEU A 148 20.50 11.40 7.75
CA LEU A 148 21.09 11.99 6.55
C LEU A 148 22.50 11.42 6.30
N GLY A 149 22.75 10.98 5.08
CA GLY A 149 24.05 10.45 4.66
C GLY A 149 24.43 9.09 5.24
N LYS A 150 23.56 8.45 6.03
CA LYS A 150 23.84 7.14 6.66
C LYS A 150 22.64 6.20 6.58
N GLY A 151 22.95 4.91 6.45
CA GLY A 151 21.97 3.84 6.56
C GLY A 151 20.86 3.88 5.50
N SER A 152 19.80 3.12 5.77
CA SER A 152 18.58 3.07 4.95
C SER A 152 17.40 3.66 5.72
N TRP A 153 16.26 3.74 5.06
CA TRP A 153 14.99 4.05 5.73
C TRP A 153 14.64 2.93 6.72
N ILE A 154 14.21 3.32 7.91
CA ILE A 154 13.64 2.43 8.91
C ILE A 154 12.15 2.72 8.97
N PHE A 155 11.34 1.71 8.67
CA PHE A 155 9.89 1.76 8.77
C PHE A 155 9.43 0.96 9.98
N HIS A 156 8.52 1.52 10.76
CA HIS A 156 7.87 0.82 11.86
C HIS A 156 6.36 0.85 11.67
N HIS A 157 5.80 -0.35 11.54
CA HIS A 157 4.41 -0.60 11.20
C HIS A 157 3.67 -1.12 12.42
N VAL A 158 2.52 -0.51 12.69
CA VAL A 158 1.58 -0.96 13.70
C VAL A 158 0.24 -1.17 13.01
N ILE A 159 -0.39 -2.30 13.28
CA ILE A 159 -1.74 -2.60 12.83
C ILE A 159 -2.51 -3.27 13.96
N ARG A 160 -3.73 -2.80 14.16
CA ARG A 160 -4.69 -3.32 15.13
C ARG A 160 -6.04 -3.41 14.45
N THR A 161 -6.65 -4.58 14.54
CA THR A 161 -7.98 -4.87 14.01
C THR A 161 -9.06 -4.40 14.99
N SER A 162 -10.29 -4.26 14.48
CA SER A 162 -11.50 -4.19 15.31
C SER A 162 -12.41 -5.38 15.00
N THR A 163 -13.46 -5.59 15.79
CA THR A 163 -14.50 -6.59 15.48
C THR A 163 -15.17 -6.30 14.15
N LYS A 164 -15.26 -5.02 13.76
CA LYS A 164 -15.81 -4.62 12.46
C LYS A 164 -14.85 -4.91 11.31
N TYR A 165 -13.55 -4.82 11.56
CA TYR A 165 -12.50 -5.08 10.57
C TYR A 165 -11.47 -6.07 11.12
N PRO A 166 -11.81 -7.37 11.16
CA PRO A 166 -10.93 -8.41 11.70
C PRO A 166 -9.78 -8.78 10.74
N TRP A 167 -9.84 -8.35 9.48
CA TRP A 167 -8.87 -8.70 8.44
C TRP A 167 -8.27 -7.44 7.81
N LEU A 168 -7.39 -6.79 8.56
CA LEU A 168 -6.64 -5.63 8.07
C LEU A 168 -5.24 -6.06 7.67
N MET A 169 -4.75 -5.46 6.58
CA MET A 169 -3.44 -5.73 6.03
C MET A 169 -2.75 -4.40 5.73
N LEU A 170 -1.50 -4.27 6.17
CA LEU A 170 -0.66 -3.11 5.96
C LEU A 170 0.63 -3.58 5.29
N TYR A 171 0.89 -3.09 4.09
CA TYR A 171 2.06 -3.45 3.30
C TYR A 171 2.99 -2.26 3.16
N LEU A 172 4.28 -2.53 3.22
CA LEU A 172 5.28 -1.69 2.56
C LEU A 172 5.45 -2.21 1.14
N ARG A 173 5.06 -1.43 0.13
CA ARG A 173 5.11 -1.86 -1.27
C ARG A 173 6.22 -1.15 -2.03
N SER A 174 6.92 -1.92 -2.87
CA SER A 174 8.02 -1.46 -3.72
C SER A 174 7.84 -2.01 -5.13
N ASP A 175 7.19 -1.24 -5.98
CA ASP A 175 7.02 -1.63 -7.38
C ASP A 175 8.29 -1.35 -8.18
N ALA A 176 8.40 -2.04 -9.31
CA ALA A 176 9.35 -1.70 -10.33
C ALA A 176 9.08 -0.29 -10.89
N THR A 177 10.12 0.41 -11.33
CA THR A 177 10.00 1.75 -11.94
C THR A 177 9.41 1.70 -13.36
N SER A 178 9.34 0.50 -13.93
CA SER A 178 8.75 0.18 -15.22
C SER A 178 8.21 -1.26 -15.20
N GLY A 179 7.45 -1.61 -16.22
CA GLY A 179 6.65 -2.83 -16.25
C GLY A 179 5.23 -2.59 -15.76
N PHE A 180 4.34 -3.49 -16.13
CA PHE A 180 3.01 -3.54 -15.55
C PHE A 180 3.07 -4.26 -14.20
N SER A 181 2.22 -3.85 -13.26
CA SER A 181 1.84 -4.66 -12.11
C SER A 181 0.43 -5.20 -12.39
N GLY A 182 0.14 -6.45 -12.04
CA GLY A 182 -1.22 -6.94 -12.18
C GLY A 182 -2.22 -6.04 -11.44
N GLY A 183 -3.40 -5.88 -12.03
CA GLY A 183 -4.42 -4.94 -11.59
C GLY A 183 -4.27 -3.50 -12.12
N TYR A 184 -3.17 -3.16 -12.78
CA TYR A 184 -2.96 -1.83 -13.39
C TYR A 184 -2.83 -1.94 -14.91
N HIS A 185 -3.46 -1.00 -15.62
CA HIS A 185 -3.39 -0.88 -17.09
C HIS A 185 -2.30 0.09 -17.55
N TYR A 186 -1.38 0.47 -16.65
CA TYR A 186 -0.30 1.43 -16.89
C TYR A 186 1.02 1.00 -16.23
N GLN A 187 2.12 1.64 -16.63
CA GLN A 187 3.45 1.40 -16.08
C GLN A 187 3.52 1.82 -14.61
N THR A 188 4.12 0.98 -13.78
CA THR A 188 4.27 1.25 -12.35
C THR A 188 5.22 2.42 -12.05
N ARG A 189 5.11 2.94 -10.82
CA ARG A 189 5.97 4.00 -10.27
C ARG A 189 6.36 3.57 -8.86
N GLY A 190 7.63 3.24 -8.66
CA GLY A 190 8.09 2.63 -7.43
C GLY A 190 9.56 2.89 -7.17
N MET A 191 10.18 2.03 -6.36
CA MET A 191 11.59 2.17 -5.97
C MET A 191 12.50 1.17 -6.67
N SER A 192 11.95 0.05 -7.16
CA SER A 192 12.77 -1.01 -7.72
C SER A 192 13.19 -0.65 -9.14
N LYS A 193 14.46 -0.31 -9.32
CA LYS A 193 15.05 0.05 -10.61
C LYS A 193 15.10 -1.10 -11.63
N ILE A 194 14.75 -2.30 -11.20
CA ILE A 194 14.69 -3.51 -12.01
C ILE A 194 13.32 -4.16 -11.84
N ILE A 195 12.83 -4.79 -12.90
CA ILE A 195 11.72 -5.71 -12.79
C ILE A 195 12.26 -6.97 -12.10
N PRO A 196 11.70 -7.40 -10.95
CA PRO A 196 12.17 -8.60 -10.29
C PRO A 196 11.88 -9.83 -11.16
N GLU A 197 12.94 -10.58 -11.48
CA GLU A 197 12.88 -11.80 -12.28
C GLU A 197 13.36 -13.01 -11.47
N SER A 198 12.51 -14.02 -11.35
CA SER A 198 12.88 -15.29 -10.73
C SER A 198 13.70 -16.15 -11.72
N PRO A 199 14.78 -16.85 -11.29
CA PRO A 199 15.27 -17.00 -9.91
C PRO A 199 16.37 -16.00 -9.51
N ASN A 200 16.74 -15.05 -10.36
CA ASN A 200 17.94 -14.22 -10.21
C ASN A 200 17.76 -13.00 -9.29
N PHE A 201 16.73 -13.01 -8.46
CA PHE A 201 16.38 -11.90 -7.57
C PHE A 201 16.43 -12.34 -6.10
N LYS A 202 17.18 -11.61 -5.27
CA LYS A 202 17.35 -11.90 -3.84
C LYS A 202 17.00 -10.67 -3.00
N VAL A 203 16.01 -10.83 -2.13
CA VAL A 203 15.64 -9.81 -1.12
C VAL A 203 16.25 -10.21 0.22
N ARG A 204 16.88 -9.25 0.90
CA ARG A 204 17.32 -9.41 2.30
C ARG A 204 16.55 -8.41 3.15
N PHE A 205 15.78 -8.91 4.10
CA PHE A 205 15.11 -8.10 5.11
C PHE A 205 15.45 -8.61 6.51
N THR A 206 15.35 -7.72 7.49
CA THR A 206 15.49 -8.05 8.91
C THR A 206 14.18 -7.67 9.58
N LEU A 207 13.52 -8.64 10.20
CA LEU A 207 12.27 -8.42 10.93
C LEU A 207 12.56 -8.44 12.44
N ASN A 208 12.10 -7.40 13.13
CA ASN A 208 12.05 -7.37 14.59
C ASN A 208 10.59 -7.25 15.06
N VAL A 209 10.07 -8.31 15.68
CA VAL A 209 8.69 -8.30 16.20
C VAL A 209 8.72 -7.77 17.64
N ILE A 210 8.33 -6.52 17.83
CA ILE A 210 8.33 -5.84 19.13
C ILE A 210 7.17 -6.34 20.00
N GLN A 211 5.98 -6.44 19.41
CA GLN A 211 4.77 -6.95 20.06
C GLN A 211 4.01 -7.82 19.05
N GLY A 212 3.87 -9.10 19.37
CA GLY A 212 3.04 -10.01 18.59
C GLY A 212 1.55 -9.74 18.80
N GLY A 213 0.75 -10.06 17.79
CA GLY A 213 -0.69 -10.17 17.97
C GLY A 213 -1.08 -11.52 18.58
N GLY A 214 -2.34 -11.92 18.40
CA GLY A 214 -2.83 -13.22 18.84
C GLY A 214 -2.36 -14.38 17.95
N PRO A 215 -2.75 -15.64 18.26
CA PRO A 215 -2.33 -16.85 17.55
C PRO A 215 -2.76 -16.92 16.07
N HIS A 216 -3.53 -15.95 15.57
CA HIS A 216 -4.00 -15.87 14.19
C HIS A 216 -3.60 -14.56 13.49
N SER A 217 -2.74 -13.75 14.12
CA SER A 217 -2.28 -12.52 13.52
C SER A 217 -1.37 -12.82 12.32
N GLN A 218 -1.73 -12.23 11.18
CA GLN A 218 -0.96 -12.27 9.96
C GLN A 218 -0.55 -10.84 9.62
N PHE A 219 0.69 -10.67 9.18
CA PHE A 219 1.19 -9.40 8.70
C PHE A 219 1.93 -9.64 7.39
N TYR A 220 1.75 -8.72 6.46
CA TYR A 220 2.51 -8.71 5.23
C TYR A 220 3.69 -7.77 5.42
N LEU A 221 4.89 -8.29 5.23
CA LEU A 221 6.12 -7.52 5.49
C LEU A 221 6.45 -6.58 4.34
N MET A 222 6.36 -7.10 3.13
CA MET A 222 6.77 -6.41 1.93
C MET A 222 5.96 -6.98 0.76
N ASP A 223 5.46 -6.08 -0.09
CA ASP A 223 4.87 -6.43 -1.38
C ASP A 223 5.82 -5.93 -2.47
N MET A 224 6.37 -6.86 -3.25
CA MET A 224 7.18 -6.56 -4.43
C MET A 224 6.53 -7.31 -5.57
N GLY A 225 5.85 -6.57 -6.44
CA GLY A 225 5.15 -7.17 -7.58
C GLY A 225 5.94 -6.94 -8.86
N SER A 226 6.02 -7.98 -9.69
CA SER A 226 5.98 -7.78 -11.14
C SER A 226 4.69 -8.39 -11.69
N CYS A 227 4.60 -8.54 -13.00
CA CYS A 227 3.42 -9.05 -13.64
C CYS A 227 3.78 -10.08 -14.70
N TRP A 228 3.03 -11.18 -14.67
CA TRP A 228 3.10 -12.25 -15.66
C TRP A 228 1.68 -12.70 -15.99
N LYS A 229 1.46 -13.15 -17.22
CA LYS A 229 0.22 -13.84 -17.56
C LYS A 229 0.27 -15.28 -17.03
N ASN A 230 -0.90 -15.88 -16.82
CA ASN A 230 -0.99 -17.29 -16.40
C ASN A 230 -0.34 -18.28 -17.38
N ASN A 231 -0.10 -17.86 -18.62
CA ASN A 231 0.60 -18.63 -19.64
C ASN A 231 2.12 -18.36 -19.69
N GLY A 232 2.68 -17.63 -18.72
CA GLY A 232 4.10 -17.32 -18.61
C GLY A 232 4.60 -16.18 -19.51
N LYS A 233 3.72 -15.56 -20.31
CA LYS A 233 4.09 -14.39 -21.13
C LYS A 233 4.22 -13.12 -20.27
N PRO A 234 5.00 -12.12 -20.72
CA PRO A 234 5.01 -10.80 -20.12
C PRO A 234 3.62 -10.16 -20.12
N CYS A 235 3.36 -9.32 -19.12
CA CYS A 235 2.15 -8.52 -19.07
C CYS A 235 2.14 -7.42 -20.14
N ASP A 236 0.94 -7.09 -20.61
CA ASP A 236 0.70 -6.09 -21.67
C ASP A 236 -0.29 -5.00 -21.26
N GLY A 237 -0.66 -4.95 -19.97
CA GLY A 237 -1.63 -4.02 -19.41
C GLY A 237 -3.07 -4.51 -19.49
N ASN A 238 -3.30 -5.73 -19.97
CA ASN A 238 -4.63 -6.31 -19.98
C ASN A 238 -5.00 -6.84 -18.59
N VAL A 239 -5.74 -6.02 -17.83
CA VAL A 239 -6.21 -6.31 -16.47
C VAL A 239 -7.02 -7.60 -16.32
N THR A 240 -7.50 -8.20 -17.39
CA THR A 240 -8.21 -9.50 -17.35
C THR A 240 -7.28 -10.71 -17.39
N SER A 241 -6.08 -10.57 -17.99
CA SER A 241 -5.11 -11.66 -18.15
C SER A 241 -3.86 -11.51 -17.31
N ASP A 242 -3.57 -10.27 -16.90
CA ASP A 242 -2.35 -9.88 -16.24
C ASP A 242 -2.46 -10.10 -14.72
N VAL A 243 -1.54 -10.88 -14.17
CA VAL A 243 -1.58 -11.32 -12.76
C VAL A 243 -0.37 -10.77 -12.01
N THR A 244 -0.62 -10.13 -10.86
CA THR A 244 0.43 -9.68 -9.95
C THR A 244 1.05 -10.90 -9.29
N ARG A 245 2.38 -11.02 -9.32
CA ARG A 245 3.11 -12.03 -8.54
C ARG A 245 4.37 -11.45 -7.91
#